data_AF-A0ABD1Z3T7-F1
#
_entry.id   AF-A0ABD1Z3T7-F1
#
_cell.length_a   1.000
_cell.length_b   1.000
_cell.length_c   1.000
_cell.angle_alpha   90.00
_cell.angle_beta   90.00
_cell.angle_gamma   90.00
#
_symmetry.space_group_name_H-M   'P 1'
#
loop_
_entity.id
_entity.type
_entity.pdbx_description
1 polymer ?
#
loop_
_entity_poly.entity_id
_entity_poly.type
_entity_poly.pdbx_seq_one_letter_code
_entity_poly.pdbx_strand_id
1 'polypeptide(L)'
;MELFIQHLCRHENLVYRQNNVPQAAIDFLETHVNSQLRRVDLYNMLCKEGLIDPSFIHKAQVNFWIFELLGKVYVRDVNNQLHSVKLVLEESGMRSKDLEVVLYEDTEYLATIAFVTPFWCKVEAVHEIVIDSTFKTNALRFELFAMSANIGGVGMPLSYLLFNKRKDESEVEEVIL
;
A
#
# COMPACT_ATOMS: atom_id res chain seq x y z
N MET A 1 -9.08 -27.14 42.38
CA MET A 1 -9.64 -27.88 41.22
C MET A 1 -10.10 -26.82 40.24
N GLU A 2 -9.22 -26.43 39.32
CA GLU A 2 -9.47 -25.32 38.38
C GLU A 2 -10.36 -25.79 37.24
N LEU A 3 -11.39 -24.98 36.93
CA LEU A 3 -12.27 -25.19 35.79
C LEU A 3 -11.48 -24.93 34.49
N PHE A 4 -11.25 -25.99 33.73
CA PHE A 4 -10.69 -25.92 32.38
C PHE A 4 -11.81 -25.52 31.42
N ILE A 5 -11.85 -24.24 31.01
CA ILE A 5 -12.77 -23.79 29.95
C ILE A 5 -12.18 -24.23 28.60
N GLN A 6 -12.76 -25.27 28.02
CA GLN A 6 -12.45 -25.70 26.66
C GLN A 6 -13.27 -24.85 25.69
N HIS A 7 -12.61 -23.96 24.93
CA HIS A 7 -13.28 -23.22 23.85
C HIS A 7 -13.60 -24.16 22.69
N LEU A 8 -14.84 -24.64 22.64
CA LEU A 8 -15.43 -25.39 21.53
C LEU A 8 -15.91 -24.43 20.44
N CYS A 9 -14.99 -23.79 19.72
CA CYS A 9 -15.32 -23.07 18.48
C CYS A 9 -14.54 -23.68 17.31
N ARG A 10 -15.19 -24.63 16.62
CA ARG A 10 -14.77 -25.08 15.28
C ARG A 10 -15.12 -23.98 14.28
N HIS A 11 -14.21 -23.05 14.04
CA HIS A 11 -14.31 -22.14 12.90
C HIS A 11 -13.64 -22.82 11.68
N GLU A 12 -14.39 -22.99 10.60
CA GLU A 12 -13.93 -23.59 9.32
C GLU A 12 -12.96 -22.69 8.52
N ASN A 13 -12.48 -21.58 9.09
CA ASN A 13 -11.43 -20.77 8.50
C ASN A 13 -10.19 -20.83 9.40
N LEU A 14 -9.17 -21.57 8.95
CA LEU A 14 -7.85 -21.63 9.56
C LEU A 14 -7.30 -20.21 9.73
N VAL A 15 -7.29 -19.70 10.95
CA VAL A 15 -6.64 -18.44 11.27
C VAL A 15 -5.13 -18.65 11.08
N TYR A 16 -4.49 -17.74 10.32
CA TYR A 16 -3.06 -17.61 9.96
C TYR A 16 -2.05 -17.60 11.15
N ARG A 17 -2.18 -18.49 12.13
CA ARG A 17 -1.55 -18.32 13.45
C ARG A 17 -0.13 -18.86 13.59
N GLN A 18 0.47 -19.43 12.56
CA GLN A 18 1.90 -19.80 12.60
C GLN A 18 2.58 -19.44 11.28
N ASN A 19 3.24 -18.29 11.29
CA ASN A 19 4.05 -17.85 10.16
C ASN A 19 5.47 -18.46 10.26
N ASN A 20 5.56 -19.76 10.00
CA ASN A 20 6.79 -20.55 10.15
C ASN A 20 7.68 -20.49 8.90
N VAL A 21 7.72 -19.36 8.19
CA VAL A 21 8.68 -19.22 7.08
C VAL A 21 10.10 -19.26 7.66
N PRO A 22 11.00 -20.10 7.13
CA PRO A 22 12.37 -20.20 7.64
C PRO A 22 13.12 -18.86 7.58
N GLN A 23 13.99 -18.59 8.56
CA GLN A 23 14.77 -17.34 8.59
C GLN A 23 15.58 -17.11 7.31
N ALA A 24 16.17 -18.16 6.73
CA ALA A 24 16.90 -18.05 5.47
C ALA A 24 16.03 -17.56 4.30
N ALA A 25 14.73 -17.90 4.29
CA ALA A 25 13.78 -17.37 3.31
C ALA A 25 13.42 -15.90 3.62
N ILE A 26 13.32 -15.52 4.89
CA ILE A 26 13.09 -14.12 5.29
C ILE A 26 14.28 -13.24 4.89
N ASP A 27 15.52 -13.69 5.14
CA ASP A 27 16.75 -12.98 4.76
C ASP A 27 16.86 -12.83 3.23
N PHE A 28 16.49 -13.87 2.49
CA PHE A 28 16.38 -13.81 1.03
C PHE A 28 15.34 -12.76 0.59
N LEU A 29 14.17 -12.71 1.24
CA LEU A 29 13.16 -11.71 0.92
C LEU A 29 13.66 -10.29 1.25
N GLU A 30 14.30 -10.07 2.40
CA GLU A 30 14.78 -8.74 2.79
C GLU A 30 15.76 -8.14 1.79
N THR A 31 16.59 -8.98 1.16
CA THR A 31 17.53 -8.58 0.11
C THR A 31 16.88 -8.32 -1.25
N HIS A 32 15.71 -8.89 -1.53
CA HIS A 32 15.08 -8.84 -2.87
C HIS A 32 13.73 -8.11 -2.90
N VAL A 33 13.11 -7.78 -1.76
CA VAL A 33 11.75 -7.24 -1.71
C VAL A 33 11.60 -5.86 -2.38
N ASN A 34 12.69 -5.11 -2.44
CA ASN A 34 12.75 -3.79 -3.10
C ASN A 34 13.17 -3.87 -4.58
N SER A 35 13.34 -5.07 -5.13
CA SER A 35 13.55 -5.27 -6.57
C SER A 35 12.24 -5.10 -7.35
N GLN A 36 12.30 -4.84 -8.67
CA GLN A 36 11.11 -4.79 -9.53
C GLN A 36 10.46 -6.17 -9.78
N LEU A 37 10.78 -7.19 -8.96
CA LEU A 37 10.22 -8.52 -9.07
C LEU A 37 8.78 -8.56 -8.55
N ARG A 38 7.91 -9.31 -9.23
CA ARG A 38 6.55 -9.54 -8.73
C ARG A 38 6.62 -10.50 -7.56
N ARG A 39 5.67 -10.38 -6.61
CA ARG A 39 5.59 -11.26 -5.43
C ARG A 39 5.53 -12.75 -5.78
N VAL A 40 4.87 -13.08 -6.90
CA VAL A 40 4.80 -14.46 -7.40
C VAL A 40 6.18 -14.96 -7.84
N ASP A 41 7.00 -14.09 -8.43
CA ASP A 41 8.36 -14.44 -8.87
C ASP A 41 9.26 -14.69 -7.64
N LEU A 42 9.16 -13.84 -6.61
CA LEU A 42 9.87 -14.04 -5.34
C LEU A 42 9.52 -15.39 -4.68
N TYR A 43 8.23 -15.74 -4.64
CA TYR A 43 7.79 -17.04 -4.15
C TYR A 43 8.40 -18.20 -4.96
N ASN A 44 8.35 -18.10 -6.29
CA ASN A 44 8.89 -19.14 -7.17
C ASN A 44 10.42 -19.30 -7.00
N MET A 45 11.13 -18.20 -6.78
CA MET A 45 12.57 -18.23 -6.48
C MET A 45 12.85 -18.93 -5.15
N LEU A 46 12.10 -18.61 -4.08
CA LEU A 46 12.25 -19.30 -2.79
C LEU A 46 12.07 -20.83 -2.90
N CYS A 47 11.10 -21.29 -3.70
CA CYS A 47 10.92 -22.72 -3.97
C CYS A 47 12.08 -23.32 -4.77
N LYS A 48 12.55 -22.60 -5.81
CA LYS A 48 13.62 -23.06 -6.70
C LYS A 48 14.96 -23.20 -5.97
N GLU A 49 15.26 -22.26 -5.08
CA GLU A 49 16.48 -22.24 -4.26
C GLU A 49 16.39 -23.21 -3.05
N GLY A 50 15.27 -23.92 -2.88
CA GLY A 50 15.07 -24.86 -1.76
C GLY A 50 14.95 -24.18 -0.39
N LEU A 51 14.66 -22.88 -0.36
CA LEU A 51 14.52 -22.11 0.88
C LEU A 51 13.17 -22.33 1.57
N ILE A 52 12.16 -22.77 0.81
CA ILE A 52 10.83 -23.16 1.31
C ILE A 52 10.34 -24.42 0.58
N ASP A 53 9.57 -25.24 1.28
CA ASP A 53 8.81 -26.34 0.67
C ASP A 53 7.37 -25.87 0.36
N PRO A 54 6.97 -25.83 -0.93
CA PRO A 54 5.63 -25.39 -1.33
C PRO A 54 4.49 -26.28 -0.81
N SER A 55 4.79 -27.47 -0.30
CA SER A 55 3.83 -28.38 0.35
C SER A 55 3.41 -27.89 1.73
N PHE A 56 4.24 -27.06 2.39
CA PHE A 56 4.04 -26.59 3.76
C PHE A 56 3.96 -25.06 3.88
N ILE A 57 4.65 -24.33 3.00
CA ILE A 57 4.70 -22.86 3.01
C ILE A 57 3.96 -22.33 1.78
N HIS A 58 2.84 -21.66 2.03
CA HIS A 58 2.00 -21.11 0.96
C HIS A 58 2.36 -19.67 0.63
N LYS A 59 1.98 -19.25 -0.59
CA LYS A 59 2.14 -17.87 -1.09
C LYS A 59 1.65 -16.80 -0.11
N ALA A 60 0.59 -17.07 0.64
CA ALA A 60 0.03 -16.12 1.60
C ALA A 60 0.97 -15.82 2.78
N GLN A 61 1.70 -16.83 3.28
CA GLN A 61 2.70 -16.64 4.35
C GLN A 61 3.91 -15.84 3.85
N VAL A 62 4.36 -16.12 2.62
CA VAL A 62 5.42 -15.33 1.97
C VAL A 62 4.95 -13.89 1.71
N ASN A 63 3.72 -13.69 1.25
CA ASN A 63 3.15 -12.36 1.03
C ASN A 63 3.03 -11.56 2.32
N PHE A 64 2.72 -12.20 3.45
CA PHE A 64 2.76 -11.54 4.76
C PHE A 64 4.16 -11.01 5.05
N TRP A 65 5.21 -11.84 4.91
CA TRP A 65 6.58 -11.38 5.18
C TRP A 65 7.03 -10.29 4.22
N ILE A 66 6.66 -10.37 2.94
CA ILE A 66 6.88 -9.29 1.98
C ILE A 66 6.22 -8.01 2.46
N PHE A 67 4.98 -8.06 2.96
CA PHE A 67 4.28 -6.89 3.49
C PHE A 67 4.98 -6.33 4.74
N GLU A 68 5.37 -7.17 5.70
CA GLU A 68 6.11 -6.76 6.89
C GLU A 68 7.44 -6.08 6.55
N LEU A 69 8.20 -6.68 5.62
CA LEU A 69 9.49 -6.13 5.18
C LEU A 69 9.34 -4.80 4.44
N LEU A 70 8.34 -4.68 3.54
CA LEU A 70 8.01 -3.40 2.91
C LEU A 70 7.52 -2.37 3.93
N GLY A 71 6.79 -2.81 4.95
CA GLY A 71 6.32 -1.97 6.05
C GLY A 71 7.47 -1.25 6.75
N LYS A 72 8.61 -1.92 6.97
CA LYS A 72 9.83 -1.29 7.53
C LYS A 72 10.33 -0.10 6.71
N VAL A 73 10.07 -0.08 5.40
CA VAL A 73 10.54 0.97 4.48
C VAL A 73 9.61 2.18 4.47
N TYR A 74 8.29 1.99 4.62
CA TYR A 74 7.30 3.05 4.38
C TYR A 74 6.47 3.44 5.60
N VAL A 75 6.36 2.60 6.63
CA VAL A 75 5.63 2.95 7.85
C VAL A 75 6.51 3.83 8.72
N ARG A 76 6.00 5.01 9.09
CA ARG A 76 6.66 5.96 10.00
C ARG A 76 5.82 6.22 11.25
N ASP A 77 4.51 6.09 11.11
CA ASP A 77 3.51 6.21 12.16
C ASP A 77 2.59 4.98 12.09
N VAL A 78 2.69 4.13 13.12
CA VAL A 78 1.92 2.88 13.22
C VAL A 78 0.43 3.11 13.48
N ASN A 79 0.07 4.28 14.00
CA ASN A 79 -1.31 4.63 14.33
C ASN A 79 -1.99 5.42 13.20
N ASN A 80 -1.19 6.07 12.34
CA ASN A 80 -1.70 6.91 11.26
C ASN A 80 -0.96 6.65 9.94
N GLN A 81 -1.61 5.90 9.06
CA GLN A 81 -1.07 5.57 7.74
C GLN A 81 -0.96 6.81 6.83
N LEU A 82 -1.90 7.74 6.88
CA LEU A 82 -1.86 8.97 6.05
C LEU A 82 -0.67 9.83 6.47
N HIS A 83 -0.43 9.95 7.78
CA HIS A 83 0.76 10.63 8.31
C HIS A 83 2.05 9.93 7.90
N SER A 84 2.08 8.59 7.87
CA SER A 84 3.23 7.85 7.31
C SER A 84 3.51 8.23 5.85
N VAL A 85 2.48 8.32 5.01
CA VAL A 85 2.63 8.73 3.60
C VAL A 85 3.25 10.13 3.51
N LYS A 86 2.75 11.08 4.30
CA LYS A 86 3.29 12.45 4.35
C LYS A 86 4.79 12.45 4.66
N LEU A 87 5.19 11.76 5.75
CA LEU A 87 6.59 11.70 6.17
C LEU A 87 7.49 11.08 5.09
N VAL A 88 7.04 9.99 4.45
CA VAL A 88 7.80 9.37 3.35
C VAL A 88 7.95 10.31 2.16
N LEU A 89 6.89 11.01 1.77
CA LEU A 89 6.92 11.96 0.65
C LEU A 89 7.84 13.15 0.95
N GLU A 90 7.77 13.70 2.17
CA GLU A 90 8.66 14.78 2.61
C GLU A 90 10.12 14.33 2.65
N GLU A 91 10.43 13.15 3.19
CA GLU A 91 11.78 12.58 3.16
C GLU A 91 12.28 12.37 1.72
N SER A 92 11.41 11.93 0.81
CA SER A 92 11.75 11.75 -0.61
C SER A 92 12.01 13.10 -1.27
N GLY A 93 11.13 14.08 -1.08
CA GLY A 93 11.27 15.44 -1.56
C GLY A 93 12.53 16.14 -1.03
N MET A 94 12.92 15.89 0.22
CA MET A 94 14.18 16.39 0.77
C MET A 94 15.42 15.75 0.13
N ARG A 95 15.35 14.46 -0.20
CA ARG A 95 16.49 13.71 -0.77
C ARG A 95 16.72 14.01 -2.24
N SER A 96 15.67 14.18 -3.03
CA SER A 96 15.81 14.31 -4.49
C SER A 96 15.03 15.47 -5.12
N LYS A 97 14.24 16.23 -4.33
CA LYS A 97 13.30 17.27 -4.82
C LYS A 97 12.30 16.77 -5.87
N ASP A 98 12.10 15.45 -5.90
CA ASP A 98 11.30 14.80 -6.92
C ASP A 98 9.81 14.81 -6.60
N LEU A 99 9.47 14.87 -5.31
CA LEU A 99 8.09 14.84 -4.85
C LEU A 99 7.85 16.03 -3.94
N GLU A 100 6.76 16.76 -4.19
CA GLU A 100 6.35 17.90 -3.38
C GLU A 100 4.91 17.71 -2.94
N VAL A 101 4.68 17.69 -1.63
CA VAL A 101 3.35 17.68 -1.03
C VAL A 101 2.74 19.06 -1.19
N VAL A 102 1.61 19.14 -1.90
CA VAL A 102 0.91 20.41 -2.19
C VAL A 102 -0.39 20.55 -1.39
N LEU A 103 -0.92 19.44 -0.86
CA LEU A 103 -2.09 19.41 0.00
C LEU A 103 -1.91 18.31 1.05
N TYR A 104 -2.25 18.60 2.30
CA TYR A 104 -2.38 17.60 3.36
C TYR A 104 -3.45 18.05 4.34
N GLU A 105 -4.46 17.20 4.55
CA GLU A 105 -5.49 17.43 5.56
C GLU A 105 -5.89 16.09 6.20
N ASP A 106 -5.92 16.06 7.52
CA ASP A 106 -6.29 14.89 8.31
C ASP A 106 -7.15 15.35 9.48
N THR A 107 -8.44 15.45 9.22
CA THR A 107 -9.49 15.88 10.15
C THR A 107 -10.47 14.74 10.37
N GLU A 108 -11.40 14.87 11.31
CA GLU A 108 -12.43 13.85 11.55
C GLU A 108 -13.33 13.58 10.32
N TYR A 109 -13.46 14.57 9.42
CA TYR A 109 -14.31 14.50 8.22
C TYR A 109 -13.55 14.17 6.93
N LEU A 110 -12.26 14.51 6.88
CA LEU A 110 -11.48 14.44 5.65
C LEU A 110 -10.07 13.92 5.93
N ALA A 111 -9.66 12.94 5.14
CA ALA A 111 -8.29 12.49 5.07
C ALA A 111 -7.82 12.59 3.62
N THR A 112 -6.87 13.49 3.36
CA THR A 112 -6.36 13.72 2.00
C THR A 112 -4.90 14.12 1.99
N ILE A 113 -4.20 13.71 0.94
CA ILE A 113 -2.86 14.17 0.61
C ILE A 113 -2.71 14.26 -0.90
N ALA A 114 -2.17 15.37 -1.40
CA ALA A 114 -1.82 15.52 -2.79
C ALA A 114 -0.34 15.89 -2.93
N PHE A 115 0.29 15.36 -3.97
CA PHE A 115 1.68 15.66 -4.29
C PHE A 115 1.92 15.67 -5.79
N VAL A 116 2.89 16.46 -6.21
CA VAL A 116 3.37 16.52 -7.59
C VAL A 116 4.64 15.68 -7.77
N THR A 117 4.84 15.18 -8.98
CA THR A 117 6.02 14.40 -9.36
C THR A 117 7.07 15.27 -10.05
N PRO A 118 8.28 14.76 -10.36
CA PRO A 118 9.29 15.55 -11.08
C PRO A 118 8.82 15.97 -12.47
N PHE A 119 7.85 15.23 -13.03
CA PHE A 119 7.31 15.50 -14.35
C PHE A 119 6.42 16.75 -14.39
N TRP A 120 6.02 17.28 -13.23
CA TRP A 120 5.26 18.52 -13.15
C TRP A 120 5.92 19.68 -13.90
N CYS A 121 7.25 19.77 -13.87
CA CYS A 121 8.00 20.81 -14.59
C CYS A 121 7.81 20.78 -16.12
N LYS A 122 7.27 19.69 -16.67
CA LYS A 122 7.02 19.52 -18.11
C LYS A 122 5.59 19.83 -18.52
N VAL A 123 4.72 20.26 -17.60
CA VAL A 123 3.29 20.47 -17.87
C VAL A 123 3.03 21.48 -19.00
N GLU A 124 3.88 22.51 -19.14
CA GLU A 124 3.74 23.53 -20.20
C GLU A 124 3.92 22.97 -21.62
N ALA A 125 4.60 21.82 -21.76
CA ALA A 125 4.82 21.17 -23.05
C ALA A 125 3.68 20.19 -23.44
N VAL A 126 2.65 20.09 -22.61
CA VAL A 126 1.58 19.10 -22.73
C VAL A 126 0.38 19.69 -23.46
N HIS A 127 -0.21 18.93 -24.38
CA HIS A 127 -1.41 19.35 -25.11
C HIS A 127 -2.70 18.82 -24.49
N GLU A 128 -2.60 17.73 -23.71
CA GLU A 128 -3.73 17.05 -23.08
C GLU A 128 -3.34 16.54 -21.70
N ILE A 129 -4.19 16.84 -20.71
CA ILE A 129 -4.09 16.32 -19.35
C ILE A 129 -5.29 15.40 -19.11
N VAL A 130 -5.01 14.20 -18.60
CA VAL A 130 -6.02 13.20 -18.24
C VAL A 130 -5.98 13.01 -16.73
N ILE A 131 -7.13 13.17 -16.09
CA ILE A 131 -7.33 12.84 -14.69
C ILE A 131 -8.17 11.57 -14.64
N ASP A 132 -7.64 10.54 -14.00
CA ASP A 132 -8.37 9.29 -13.80
C ASP A 132 -8.37 8.88 -12.33
N SER A 133 -9.48 8.30 -11.91
CA SER A 133 -9.60 7.66 -10.60
C SER A 133 -9.23 6.19 -10.76
N THR A 134 -8.21 5.73 -10.05
CA THR A 134 -7.93 4.29 -10.01
C THR A 134 -8.90 3.66 -9.00
N PHE A 135 -10.06 3.22 -9.49
CA PHE A 135 -11.04 2.51 -8.68
C PHE A 135 -10.44 1.21 -8.13
N LYS A 136 -10.60 0.99 -6.80
CA LYS A 136 -10.23 -0.18 -5.97
C LYS A 136 -8.98 -0.05 -5.09
N THR A 137 -8.95 0.94 -4.21
CA THR A 137 -8.25 0.85 -2.91
C THR A 137 -9.22 0.41 -1.80
N ASN A 138 -10.01 -0.64 -2.06
CA ASN A 138 -11.04 -1.17 -1.14
C ASN A 138 -10.50 -1.59 0.24
N ALA A 139 -9.19 -1.81 0.38
CA ALA A 139 -8.58 -2.15 1.66
C ALA A 139 -8.35 -0.93 2.58
N LEU A 140 -8.23 0.29 2.01
CA LEU A 140 -7.77 1.47 2.76
C LEU A 140 -8.78 2.63 2.79
N ARG A 141 -9.96 2.50 2.15
CA ARG A 141 -11.02 3.53 2.09
C ARG A 141 -10.60 4.87 1.43
N PHE A 142 -9.40 4.95 0.87
CA PHE A 142 -8.99 6.07 0.03
C PHE A 142 -9.40 5.80 -1.41
N GLU A 143 -9.72 6.86 -2.13
CA GLU A 143 -9.72 6.94 -3.58
C GLU A 143 -8.39 7.57 -4.01
N LEU A 144 -7.80 7.04 -5.08
CA LEU A 144 -6.58 7.58 -5.68
C LEU A 144 -6.92 8.19 -7.03
N PHE A 145 -6.68 9.48 -7.16
CA PHE A 145 -6.73 10.20 -8.42
C PHE A 145 -5.31 10.42 -8.90
N ALA A 146 -5.08 10.14 -10.19
CA ALA A 146 -3.81 10.42 -10.85
C ALA A 146 -4.06 11.42 -11.97
N MET A 147 -3.29 12.50 -11.98
CA MET A 147 -3.22 13.38 -13.13
C MET A 147 -2.03 12.97 -13.98
N SER A 148 -2.27 12.76 -15.27
CA SER A 148 -1.26 12.31 -16.22
C SER A 148 -1.31 13.13 -17.50
N ALA A 149 -0.19 13.16 -18.20
CA ALA A 149 0.00 13.91 -19.43
C ALA A 149 0.70 13.06 -20.48
N ASN A 150 0.34 13.24 -21.75
CA ASN A 150 1.12 12.67 -22.84
C ASN A 150 2.32 13.57 -23.15
N ILE A 151 3.52 13.09 -22.84
CA ILE A 151 4.79 13.78 -23.14
C ILE A 151 5.59 12.88 -24.09
N GLY A 152 5.69 13.28 -25.35
CA GLY A 152 6.46 12.55 -26.37
C GLY A 152 5.91 11.16 -26.70
N GLY A 153 4.59 10.98 -26.62
CA GLY A 153 3.93 9.69 -26.89
C GLY A 153 3.83 8.78 -25.66
N VAL A 154 4.25 9.24 -24.47
CA VAL A 154 4.27 8.46 -23.23
C VAL A 154 3.41 9.15 -22.18
N GLY A 155 2.51 8.39 -21.53
CA GLY A 155 1.75 8.85 -20.38
C GLY A 155 2.64 9.01 -19.14
N MET A 156 2.83 10.25 -18.70
CA MET A 156 3.63 10.60 -17.52
C MET A 156 2.71 11.03 -16.37
N PRO A 157 2.89 10.48 -15.15
CA PRO A 157 2.12 10.93 -14.00
C PRO A 157 2.64 12.28 -13.52
N LEU A 158 1.81 13.32 -13.55
CA LEU A 158 2.16 14.67 -13.11
C LEU A 158 1.91 14.86 -11.62
N SER A 159 0.81 14.30 -11.10
CA SER A 159 0.45 14.41 -9.69
C SER A 159 -0.50 13.30 -9.25
N TYR A 160 -0.60 13.13 -7.94
CA TYR A 160 -1.52 12.21 -7.30
C TYR A 160 -2.28 12.90 -6.17
N LEU A 161 -3.52 12.47 -5.96
CA LEU A 161 -4.37 12.84 -4.84
C LEU A 161 -4.94 11.56 -4.22
N LEU A 162 -4.61 11.31 -2.95
CA LEU A 162 -5.31 10.33 -2.13
C LEU A 162 -6.39 11.06 -1.36
N PHE A 163 -7.64 10.61 -1.49
CA PHE A 163 -8.80 11.25 -0.89
C PHE A 163 -9.68 10.24 -0.16
N ASN A 164 -10.11 10.57 1.05
CA ASN A 164 -11.04 9.76 1.83
C ASN A 164 -12.00 10.70 2.57
N LYS A 165 -13.26 10.74 2.12
CA LYS A 165 -14.35 11.34 2.89
C LYS A 165 -14.66 10.41 4.07
N ARG A 166 -14.32 10.84 5.28
CA ARG A 166 -14.72 10.14 6.50
C ARG A 166 -16.21 10.41 6.70
N LYS A 167 -16.98 9.37 7.00
CA LYS A 167 -18.42 9.55 7.24
C LYS A 167 -18.61 10.48 8.43
N ASP A 168 -19.41 11.52 8.21
CA ASP A 168 -20.12 12.18 9.28
C ASP A 168 -21.27 11.24 9.69
N GLU A 169 -21.43 10.92 10.97
CA GLU A 169 -22.54 10.08 11.46
C GLU A 169 -23.92 10.71 11.20
N SER A 170 -23.95 11.95 10.70
CA SER A 170 -25.15 12.72 10.39
C SER A 170 -25.69 12.60 8.95
N GLU A 171 -24.96 11.97 8.00
CA GLU A 171 -25.50 11.67 6.67
C GLU A 171 -26.35 10.38 6.71
N VAL A 172 -27.55 10.51 7.28
CA VAL A 172 -28.67 9.57 7.10
C VAL A 172 -29.01 9.53 5.61
N GLU A 173 -29.15 8.31 5.08
CA GLU A 173 -29.58 8.01 3.72
C GLU A 173 -30.67 8.96 3.21
N GLU A 174 -30.33 9.81 2.24
CA GLU A 174 -31.36 10.45 1.42
C GLU A 174 -31.99 9.39 0.51
N VAL A 175 -33.20 9.02 0.93
CA VAL A 175 -34.33 8.47 0.19
C VAL A 175 -34.12 8.45 -1.33
N ILE A 176 -33.98 7.24 -1.87
CA ILE A 176 -34.23 6.96 -3.28
C ILE A 176 -35.74 7.08 -3.50
N LEU A 177 -36.16 8.05 -4.33
CA LEU A 177 -37.42 7.98 -5.10
C LEU A 177 -37.15 7.30 -6.44
#